data_AF-A0A6A7RTK7-F1
#
_entry.id   AF-A0A6A7RTK7-F1
#
_cell.length_a   1.000
_cell.length_b   1.000
_cell.length_c   1.000
_cell.angle_alpha   90.00
_cell.angle_beta   90.00
_cell.angle_gamma   90.00
#
_symmetry.space_group_name_H-M   'P 1'
#
loop_
_entity.id
_entity.type
_entity.pdbx_description
1 polymer ?
#
loop_
_entity_poly.entity_id
_entity_poly.type
_entity_poly.pdbx_seq_one_letter_code
_entity_poly.pdbx_strand_id
1 'polypeptide(L)'
;MTIHLYFSLVPEALIASMLEPEEFGQYYSTGHSYKSKGQAIFFEVDVNFRHEFFNIDEGLKRCVAHPDGTPKNSVYISVYRVLEHIPVSALGKLYLGTAYGQTLGLSRSDSLPAKGKGLHMYQDLAPINSLVVSAQDPKTYYESVTSQPNKFIRFPGLCFVELSLGALATDPGAGAVGDLPYSFVHHLREALLEVDPSGKQSKLVHRVHSLEFPYRMIKNGIYMGNGADLVFYEIPSHETLRQDHSQWWRSCNL
;
A
#
# COMPACT_ATOMS: atom_id res chain seq x y z
N MET A 1 17.57 -4.82 -23.34
CA MET A 1 17.10 -4.22 -22.07
C MET A 1 15.60 -4.38 -22.03
N THR A 2 15.08 -4.91 -20.94
CA THR A 2 13.64 -5.13 -20.73
C THR A 2 13.02 -3.84 -20.20
N ILE A 3 11.80 -3.52 -20.62
CA ILE A 3 11.02 -2.41 -20.04
C ILE A 3 9.99 -3.01 -19.11
N HIS A 4 9.91 -2.46 -17.90
CA HIS A 4 8.95 -2.78 -16.86
C HIS A 4 7.90 -1.69 -16.73
N LEU A 5 6.69 -2.05 -16.31
CA LEU A 5 5.65 -1.12 -15.91
C LEU A 5 5.46 -1.21 -14.40
N TYR A 6 5.49 -0.05 -13.74
CA TYR A 6 5.28 0.08 -12.31
C TYR A 6 4.08 0.98 -12.01
N PHE A 7 3.19 0.50 -11.15
CA PHE A 7 2.13 1.30 -10.55
C PHE A 7 2.54 1.70 -9.12
N SER A 8 3.00 2.95 -8.96
CA SER A 8 3.31 3.54 -7.65
C SER A 8 2.04 4.03 -6.96
N LEU A 9 1.98 3.84 -5.64
CA LEU A 9 0.94 4.38 -4.75
C LEU A 9 1.36 5.68 -4.06
N VAL A 10 2.66 5.88 -3.84
CA VAL A 10 3.20 7.01 -3.06
C VAL A 10 4.34 7.69 -3.82
N PRO A 11 4.07 8.76 -4.60
CA PRO A 11 2.74 9.20 -5.04
C PRO A 11 2.15 8.26 -6.12
N GLU A 12 0.85 8.41 -6.37
CA GLU A 12 0.15 7.60 -7.35
C GLU A 12 0.65 7.86 -8.79
N ALA A 13 1.17 6.85 -9.48
CA ALA A 13 1.68 6.99 -10.85
C ALA A 13 1.79 5.67 -11.61
N LEU A 14 1.66 5.72 -12.93
CA LEU A 14 2.00 4.63 -13.85
C LEU A 14 3.28 5.00 -14.58
N ILE A 15 4.31 4.18 -14.45
CA ILE A 15 5.69 4.50 -14.84
C ILE A 15 6.26 3.36 -15.67
N ALA A 16 6.85 3.67 -16.83
CA ALA A 16 7.71 2.74 -17.55
C ALA A 16 9.17 2.93 -17.11
N SER A 17 9.92 1.84 -16.92
CA SER A 17 11.32 1.88 -16.47
C SER A 17 12.13 0.75 -17.10
N MET A 18 13.43 0.97 -17.29
CA MET A 18 14.37 -0.11 -17.63
C MET A 18 15.06 -0.71 -16.39
N LEU A 19 14.73 -0.23 -15.19
CA LEU A 19 15.29 -0.73 -13.93
C LEU A 19 14.47 -1.92 -13.44
N GLU A 20 15.16 -2.94 -12.95
CA GLU A 20 14.53 -4.06 -12.23
C GLU A 20 13.90 -3.54 -10.92
N PRO A 21 12.96 -4.28 -10.30
CA PRO A 21 12.17 -3.75 -9.18
C PRO A 21 13.00 -3.24 -7.99
N GLU A 22 14.10 -3.92 -7.65
CA GLU A 22 14.98 -3.51 -6.56
C GLU A 22 15.69 -2.18 -6.86
N GLU A 23 16.24 -2.06 -8.08
CA GLU A 23 16.90 -0.84 -8.58
C GLU A 23 15.90 0.32 -8.72
N PHE A 24 14.69 0.03 -9.19
CA PHE A 24 13.61 1.01 -9.29
C PHE A 24 13.21 1.50 -7.90
N GLY A 25 12.98 0.60 -6.93
CA GLY A 25 12.64 0.98 -5.56
C GLY A 25 13.74 1.82 -4.91
N GLN A 26 15.02 1.48 -5.12
CA GLN A 26 16.14 2.29 -4.64
C GLN A 26 16.15 3.69 -5.27
N TYR A 27 16.04 3.78 -6.60
CA TYR A 27 15.97 5.04 -7.33
C TYR A 27 14.76 5.88 -6.91
N TYR A 28 13.59 5.27 -6.77
CA TYR A 28 12.34 5.96 -6.48
C TYR A 28 12.32 6.51 -5.05
N SER A 29 12.84 5.75 -4.09
CA SER A 29 12.94 6.18 -2.69
C SER A 29 14.00 7.25 -2.44
N THR A 30 15.13 7.20 -3.14
CA THR A 30 16.30 8.05 -2.83
C THR A 30 16.61 9.12 -3.87
N GLY A 31 15.94 9.06 -5.03
CA GLY A 31 16.14 9.96 -6.15
C GLY A 31 17.51 9.80 -6.80
N HIS A 32 17.74 10.61 -7.83
CA HIS A 32 19.05 10.65 -8.47
C HIS A 32 20.11 11.21 -7.50
N SER A 33 21.24 10.52 -7.37
CA SER A 33 22.32 10.86 -6.44
C SER A 33 21.95 10.84 -4.95
N TYR A 34 20.90 10.12 -4.53
CA TYR A 34 20.53 9.93 -3.11
C TYR A 34 20.16 11.23 -2.36
N LYS A 35 19.58 12.20 -3.08
CA LYS A 35 19.26 13.53 -2.54
C LYS A 35 17.82 13.67 -2.03
N SER A 36 16.94 12.74 -2.35
CA SER A 36 15.62 12.62 -1.73
C SER A 36 15.59 11.44 -0.78
N LYS A 37 14.61 11.42 0.13
CA LYS A 37 14.34 10.29 1.00
C LYS A 37 12.83 10.18 1.14
N GLY A 38 12.29 9.07 0.72
CA GLY A 38 10.87 8.75 0.88
C GLY A 38 10.63 7.26 0.75
N GLN A 39 9.61 6.77 1.43
CA GLN A 39 9.14 5.42 1.21
C GLN A 39 8.53 5.29 -0.19
N ALA A 40 8.66 4.10 -0.78
CA ALA A 40 8.04 3.75 -2.05
C ALA A 40 7.15 2.52 -1.85
N ILE A 41 5.94 2.55 -2.38
CA ILE A 41 5.05 1.38 -2.44
C ILE A 41 4.56 1.29 -3.88
N PHE A 42 4.89 0.21 -4.57
CA PHE A 42 4.56 0.06 -5.99
C PHE A 42 4.36 -1.38 -6.41
N PHE A 43 3.49 -1.60 -7.39
CA PHE A 43 3.27 -2.90 -8.02
C PHE A 43 4.05 -2.99 -9.32
N GLU A 44 4.55 -4.17 -9.65
CA GLU A 44 4.75 -4.55 -11.05
C GLU A 44 3.39 -4.67 -11.75
N VAL A 45 3.34 -4.23 -13.01
CA VAL A 45 2.17 -4.34 -13.88
C VAL A 45 2.59 -5.14 -15.11
N ASP A 46 1.71 -6.03 -15.60
CA ASP A 46 1.92 -6.72 -16.87
C ASP A 46 2.28 -5.71 -17.97
N VAL A 47 3.44 -5.84 -18.58
CA VAL A 47 3.93 -4.94 -19.63
C VAL A 47 3.01 -4.89 -20.86
N ASN A 48 2.17 -5.91 -21.05
CA ASN A 48 1.19 -6.00 -22.12
C ASN A 48 -0.17 -5.37 -21.74
N PHE A 49 -0.36 -4.95 -20.50
CA PHE A 49 -1.58 -4.27 -20.06
C PHE A 49 -1.83 -3.00 -20.87
N ARG A 50 -3.07 -2.82 -21.34
CA ARG A 50 -3.53 -1.63 -22.06
C ARG A 50 -4.91 -1.22 -21.57
N HIS A 51 -5.12 0.09 -21.49
CA HIS A 51 -6.40 0.69 -21.13
C HIS A 51 -6.51 2.06 -21.80
N GLU A 52 -7.72 2.44 -22.25
CA GLU A 52 -7.95 3.66 -23.05
C GLU A 52 -7.52 4.96 -22.33
N PHE A 53 -7.54 4.95 -20.99
CA PHE A 53 -7.12 6.07 -20.17
C PHE A 53 -5.61 6.36 -20.21
N PHE A 54 -4.78 5.36 -20.58
CA PHE A 54 -3.31 5.49 -20.53
C PHE A 54 -2.68 5.42 -21.92
N ASN A 55 -1.77 6.34 -22.21
CA ASN A 55 -0.95 6.28 -23.43
C ASN A 55 0.32 5.43 -23.22
N ILE A 56 0.12 4.14 -22.91
CA ILE A 56 1.21 3.22 -22.51
C ILE A 56 2.20 3.01 -23.64
N ASP A 57 1.73 2.78 -24.88
CA ASP A 57 2.62 2.51 -26.01
C ASP A 57 3.57 3.68 -26.30
N GLU A 58 3.11 4.92 -26.16
CA GLU A 58 3.97 6.10 -26.28
C GLU A 58 4.98 6.18 -25.13
N GLY A 59 4.57 5.86 -23.91
CA GLY A 59 5.47 5.79 -22.76
C GLY A 59 6.58 4.77 -22.96
N LEU A 60 6.24 3.57 -23.45
CA LEU A 60 7.20 2.51 -23.74
C LEU A 60 8.18 2.92 -24.86
N LYS A 61 7.71 3.56 -25.94
CA LYS A 61 8.57 4.08 -27.02
C LYS A 61 9.57 5.14 -26.55
N ARG A 62 9.20 5.93 -25.55
CA ARG A 62 10.08 6.96 -24.94
C ARG A 62 11.03 6.37 -23.90
N CYS A 63 10.75 5.17 -23.41
CA CYS A 63 11.60 4.48 -22.43
C CYS A 63 12.79 3.84 -23.16
N VAL A 64 13.73 4.68 -23.57
CA VAL A 64 14.96 4.29 -24.29
C VAL A 64 16.19 4.64 -23.47
N ALA A 65 17.22 3.79 -23.56
CA ALA A 65 18.51 4.02 -22.90
C ALA A 65 19.07 5.40 -23.26
N HIS A 66 19.87 5.96 -22.35
CA HIS A 66 20.58 7.21 -22.58
C HIS A 66 21.65 7.02 -23.67
N PRO A 67 22.16 8.11 -24.29
CA PRO A 67 23.20 8.01 -25.33
C PRO A 67 24.49 7.30 -24.88
N ASP A 68 24.77 7.30 -23.57
CA ASP A 68 25.90 6.61 -22.94
C ASP A 68 25.63 5.12 -22.66
N GLY A 69 24.44 4.62 -23.01
CA GLY A 69 24.00 3.25 -22.79
C GLY A 69 23.41 2.98 -21.41
N THR A 70 23.35 3.98 -20.50
CA THR A 70 22.72 3.77 -19.18
C THR A 70 21.20 3.56 -19.32
N PRO A 71 20.60 2.70 -18.47
CA PRO A 71 19.17 2.40 -18.54
C PRO A 71 18.33 3.65 -18.24
N LYS A 72 17.13 3.72 -18.83
CA LYS A 72 16.17 4.77 -18.49
C LYS A 72 15.52 4.47 -17.14
N ASN A 73 15.74 5.35 -16.16
CA ASN A 73 15.20 5.15 -14.82
C ASN A 73 13.67 5.22 -14.76
N SER A 74 13.05 6.16 -15.47
CA SER A 74 11.59 6.33 -15.44
C SER A 74 11.07 7.19 -16.59
N VAL A 75 9.93 6.79 -17.13
CA VAL A 75 9.05 7.59 -18.01
C VAL A 75 7.64 7.52 -17.42
N TYR A 76 7.12 8.67 -16.97
CA TYR A 76 5.77 8.74 -16.42
C TYR A 76 4.73 8.69 -17.54
N ILE A 77 3.79 7.76 -17.43
CA ILE A 77 2.64 7.59 -18.33
C ILE A 77 1.40 8.29 -17.75
N SER A 78 1.20 8.16 -16.44
CA SER A 78 0.17 8.90 -15.69
C SER A 78 0.66 9.16 -14.26
N VAL A 79 0.10 10.20 -13.64
CA VAL A 79 0.35 10.61 -12.24
C VAL A 79 -0.96 10.76 -11.45
N TYR A 80 -2.08 10.24 -11.99
CA TYR A 80 -3.41 10.41 -11.39
C TYR A 80 -4.40 9.34 -11.88
N ARG A 81 -5.32 8.94 -10.98
CA ARG A 81 -6.41 7.96 -11.25
C ARG A 81 -5.90 6.67 -11.87
N VAL A 82 -4.71 6.24 -11.47
CA VAL A 82 -4.10 5.02 -11.98
C VAL A 82 -4.81 3.80 -11.40
N LEU A 83 -5.06 3.81 -10.08
CA LEU A 83 -5.65 2.69 -9.35
C LEU A 83 -6.95 2.19 -9.99
N GLU A 84 -7.87 3.10 -10.27
CA GLU A 84 -9.20 2.78 -10.76
C GLU A 84 -9.22 2.25 -12.19
N HIS A 85 -8.15 2.47 -12.95
CA HIS A 85 -8.01 2.03 -14.33
C HIS A 85 -7.11 0.80 -14.50
N ILE A 86 -6.56 0.22 -13.40
CA ILE A 86 -5.80 -1.03 -13.44
C ILE A 86 -6.62 -2.17 -12.81
N PRO A 87 -6.95 -3.24 -13.56
CA PRO A 87 -7.62 -4.40 -12.99
C PRO A 87 -6.64 -5.20 -12.12
N VAL A 88 -7.15 -5.87 -11.09
CA VAL A 88 -6.34 -6.70 -10.18
C VAL A 88 -5.57 -7.80 -10.94
N SER A 89 -6.10 -8.31 -12.04
CA SER A 89 -5.45 -9.33 -12.88
C SER A 89 -4.18 -8.84 -13.58
N ALA A 90 -3.98 -7.53 -13.74
CA ALA A 90 -2.79 -6.95 -14.36
C ALA A 90 -1.66 -6.71 -13.34
N LEU A 91 -1.92 -6.86 -12.03
CA LEU A 91 -0.95 -6.62 -10.98
C LEU A 91 -0.09 -7.87 -10.73
N GLY A 92 1.22 -7.67 -10.72
CA GLY A 92 2.24 -8.65 -10.36
C GLY A 92 2.62 -8.57 -8.87
N LYS A 93 3.92 -8.63 -8.55
CA LYS A 93 4.41 -8.47 -7.19
C LYS A 93 4.22 -7.03 -6.70
N LEU A 94 4.05 -6.88 -5.39
CA LEU A 94 4.08 -5.60 -4.69
C LEU A 94 5.47 -5.38 -4.09
N TYR A 95 5.97 -4.15 -4.08
CA TYR A 95 7.27 -3.80 -3.54
C TYR A 95 7.17 -2.69 -2.51
N LEU A 96 7.87 -2.87 -1.39
CA LEU A 96 8.00 -1.91 -0.30
C LEU A 96 9.44 -1.37 -0.25
N GLY A 97 9.66 -0.18 -0.80
CA GLY A 97 10.92 0.57 -0.69
C GLY A 97 10.97 1.38 0.60
N THR A 98 12.04 1.22 1.37
CA THR A 98 12.34 2.06 2.54
C THR A 98 12.95 3.40 2.12
N ALA A 99 12.94 4.41 3.00
CA ALA A 99 13.55 5.72 2.72
C ALA A 99 15.07 5.68 2.43
N TYR A 100 15.71 4.53 2.64
CA TYR A 100 17.12 4.26 2.35
C TYR A 100 17.33 3.40 1.09
N GLY A 101 16.27 3.10 0.34
CA GLY A 101 16.32 2.39 -0.93
C GLY A 101 16.41 0.86 -0.84
N GLN A 102 16.29 0.28 0.37
CA GLN A 102 16.10 -1.17 0.50
C GLN A 102 14.67 -1.52 0.09
N THR A 103 14.51 -2.53 -0.77
CA THR A 103 13.23 -2.93 -1.36
C THR A 103 12.88 -4.36 -0.97
N LEU A 104 11.65 -4.58 -0.50
CA LEU A 104 11.09 -5.91 -0.20
C LEU A 104 9.99 -6.24 -1.20
N GLY A 105 10.12 -7.36 -1.92
CA GLY A 105 9.10 -7.88 -2.83
C GLY A 105 8.13 -8.82 -2.11
N LEU A 106 6.83 -8.60 -2.31
CA LEU A 106 5.73 -9.39 -1.76
C LEU A 106 4.96 -10.03 -2.91
N SER A 107 4.79 -11.35 -2.83
CA SER A 107 3.99 -12.09 -3.82
C SER A 107 2.51 -12.01 -3.48
N ARG A 108 1.68 -12.14 -4.52
CA ARG A 108 0.24 -12.31 -4.34
C ARG A 108 -0.02 -13.56 -3.50
N SER A 109 -0.92 -13.42 -2.52
CA SER A 109 -1.40 -14.55 -1.72
C SER A 109 -2.57 -15.23 -2.42
N ASP A 110 -2.67 -16.55 -2.27
CA ASP A 110 -3.78 -17.34 -2.84
C ASP A 110 -5.10 -17.14 -2.08
N SER A 111 -5.03 -16.66 -0.84
CA SER A 111 -6.19 -16.43 0.01
C SER A 111 -6.04 -15.19 0.88
N LEU A 112 -7.17 -14.60 1.27
CA LEU A 112 -7.22 -13.58 2.31
C LEU A 112 -6.90 -14.19 3.69
N PRO A 113 -6.34 -13.42 4.63
CA PRO A 113 -6.08 -13.93 5.97
C PRO A 113 -7.39 -14.28 6.69
N ALA A 114 -7.29 -15.18 7.67
CA ALA A 114 -8.41 -15.54 8.51
C ALA A 114 -8.98 -14.30 9.21
N LYS A 115 -10.31 -14.27 9.42
CA LYS A 115 -10.97 -13.17 10.12
C LYS A 115 -10.39 -12.99 11.52
N GLY A 116 -9.73 -11.86 11.75
CA GLY A 116 -9.22 -11.47 13.06
C GLY A 116 -10.35 -11.22 14.05
N LYS A 117 -10.04 -11.33 15.34
CA LYS A 117 -10.93 -10.90 16.42
C LYS A 117 -10.62 -9.45 16.81
N GLY A 118 -11.62 -8.75 17.31
CA GLY A 118 -11.49 -7.39 17.84
C GLY A 118 -11.68 -6.32 16.77
N LEU A 119 -11.27 -5.10 17.12
CA LEU A 119 -11.28 -3.93 16.26
C LEU A 119 -10.03 -3.90 15.37
N HIS A 120 -10.18 -3.21 14.25
CA HIS A 120 -9.20 -3.05 13.21
C HIS A 120 -8.87 -1.57 13.00
N MET A 121 -7.67 -1.29 12.50
CA MET A 121 -7.30 0.03 12.02
C MET A 121 -6.76 -0.07 10.60
N TYR A 122 -7.45 0.57 9.68
CA TYR A 122 -7.11 0.61 8.26
C TYR A 122 -6.53 1.97 7.90
N GLN A 123 -5.40 1.94 7.22
CA GLN A 123 -4.88 3.09 6.53
C GLN A 123 -5.09 2.92 5.03
N ASP A 124 -5.87 3.83 4.45
CA ASP A 124 -6.04 3.93 3.00
C ASP A 124 -4.78 4.56 2.40
N LEU A 125 -4.29 3.99 1.29
CA LEU A 125 -3.09 4.46 0.59
C LEU A 125 -3.45 5.18 -0.71
N ALA A 126 -4.39 4.63 -1.47
CA ALA A 126 -4.90 5.22 -2.70
C ALA A 126 -6.35 4.74 -2.93
N PRO A 127 -7.24 5.57 -3.51
CA PRO A 127 -6.99 6.90 -4.09
C PRO A 127 -6.96 8.04 -3.06
N ILE A 128 -7.16 7.73 -1.77
CA ILE A 128 -7.11 8.68 -0.66
C ILE A 128 -6.16 8.17 0.42
N ASN A 129 -5.74 9.06 1.31
CA ASN A 129 -4.84 8.76 2.43
C ASN A 129 -5.53 8.99 3.78
N SER A 130 -6.45 8.10 4.17
CA SER A 130 -7.24 8.24 5.39
C SER A 130 -6.90 7.17 6.43
N LEU A 131 -7.23 7.43 7.69
CA LEU A 131 -7.05 6.46 8.79
C LEU A 131 -8.42 6.18 9.42
N VAL A 132 -8.83 4.92 9.43
CA VAL A 132 -10.15 4.47 9.86
C VAL A 132 -10.00 3.36 10.88
N VAL A 133 -10.79 3.41 11.95
CA VAL A 133 -10.99 2.26 12.84
C VAL A 133 -12.32 1.58 12.53
N SER A 134 -12.37 0.26 12.65
CA SER A 134 -13.53 -0.53 12.23
C SER A 134 -13.71 -1.82 13.02
N ALA A 135 -14.95 -2.26 13.17
CA ALA A 135 -15.32 -3.60 13.63
C ALA A 135 -15.37 -4.62 12.48
N GLN A 136 -15.19 -4.17 11.24
CA GLN A 136 -15.30 -5.01 10.04
C GLN A 136 -13.94 -5.60 9.70
N ASP A 137 -13.91 -6.89 9.35
CA ASP A 137 -12.73 -7.53 8.79
C ASP A 137 -12.35 -6.90 7.42
N PRO A 138 -11.12 -7.10 6.91
CA PRO A 138 -10.62 -6.37 5.75
C PRO A 138 -11.48 -6.50 4.50
N LYS A 139 -12.04 -7.69 4.25
CA LYS A 139 -12.93 -7.92 3.10
C LYS A 139 -14.23 -7.15 3.27
N THR A 140 -14.86 -7.30 4.43
CA THR A 140 -16.12 -6.59 4.74
C THR A 140 -15.93 -5.07 4.70
N TYR A 141 -14.78 -4.57 5.19
CA TYR A 141 -14.41 -3.15 5.12
C TYR A 141 -14.32 -2.68 3.67
N TYR A 142 -13.55 -3.37 2.83
CA TYR A 142 -13.41 -3.08 1.41
C TYR A 142 -14.76 -3.04 0.68
N GLU A 143 -15.59 -4.07 0.85
CA GLU A 143 -16.93 -4.13 0.27
C GLU A 143 -17.79 -2.95 0.74
N SER A 144 -17.67 -2.54 2.01
CA SER A 144 -18.44 -1.43 2.57
C SER A 144 -18.11 -0.06 1.96
N VAL A 145 -16.94 0.10 1.30
CA VAL A 145 -16.49 1.37 0.71
C VAL A 145 -16.43 1.34 -0.81
N THR A 146 -16.64 0.18 -1.44
CA THR A 146 -16.58 0.00 -2.90
C THR A 146 -17.86 -0.56 -3.52
N SER A 147 -18.68 -1.33 -2.79
CA SER A 147 -19.83 -2.05 -3.36
C SER A 147 -21.13 -1.25 -3.39
N GLN A 148 -21.97 -1.52 -4.40
CA GLN A 148 -23.39 -1.15 -4.40
C GLN A 148 -24.25 -2.28 -3.79
N PRO A 149 -25.35 -1.98 -3.09
CA PRO A 149 -25.98 -0.66 -2.87
C PRO A 149 -25.66 -0.02 -1.50
N ASN A 150 -24.71 -0.56 -0.71
CA ASN A 150 -24.61 -0.26 0.72
C ASN A 150 -24.21 1.19 1.09
N LYS A 151 -23.64 2.02 0.18
CA LYS A 151 -23.32 3.45 0.44
C LYS A 151 -23.49 4.36 -0.78
N PHE A 152 -23.90 5.61 -0.53
CA PHE A 152 -24.06 6.69 -1.53
C PHE A 152 -22.73 7.19 -2.11
N ILE A 153 -21.67 7.23 -1.29
CA ILE A 153 -20.30 7.61 -1.67
C ILE A 153 -19.43 6.37 -1.61
N ARG A 154 -18.70 6.08 -2.69
CA ARG A 154 -17.83 4.90 -2.82
C ARG A 154 -16.60 5.21 -3.66
N PHE A 155 -15.55 4.42 -3.46
CA PHE A 155 -14.41 4.40 -4.36
C PHE A 155 -14.60 3.31 -5.43
N PRO A 156 -14.07 3.50 -6.65
CA PRO A 156 -14.02 2.44 -7.66
C PRO A 156 -13.12 1.27 -7.23
N GLY A 157 -12.05 1.58 -6.49
CA GLY A 157 -11.12 0.63 -5.90
C GLY A 157 -10.40 1.27 -4.72
N LEU A 158 -9.64 0.47 -3.98
CA LEU A 158 -8.92 0.91 -2.78
C LEU A 158 -7.67 0.05 -2.58
N CYS A 159 -6.54 0.71 -2.32
CA CYS A 159 -5.36 0.07 -1.75
C CYS A 159 -5.25 0.50 -0.30
N PHE A 160 -5.16 -0.45 0.64
CA PHE A 160 -5.14 -0.17 2.06
C PHE A 160 -4.32 -1.21 2.84
N VAL A 161 -3.94 -0.86 4.06
CA VAL A 161 -3.22 -1.73 4.99
C VAL A 161 -3.92 -1.79 6.33
N GLU A 162 -3.82 -2.93 7.02
CA GLU A 162 -4.22 -3.03 8.42
C GLU A 162 -3.00 -2.76 9.31
N LEU A 163 -3.12 -1.78 10.20
CA LEU A 163 -2.09 -1.42 11.16
C LEU A 163 -2.35 -2.08 12.53
N SER A 164 -1.26 -2.44 13.21
CA SER A 164 -1.32 -3.15 14.49
C SER A 164 -1.91 -2.28 15.60
N LEU A 165 -2.93 -2.79 16.30
CA LEU A 165 -3.55 -2.14 17.46
C LEU A 165 -3.11 -2.73 18.81
N GLY A 166 -2.33 -3.82 18.82
CA GLY A 166 -1.94 -4.50 20.06
C GLY A 166 -3.16 -4.82 20.94
N ALA A 167 -3.06 -4.53 22.24
CA ALA A 167 -4.17 -4.76 23.18
C ALA A 167 -5.39 -3.84 22.94
N LEU A 168 -5.21 -2.71 22.23
CA LEU A 168 -6.32 -1.79 21.92
C LEU A 168 -7.35 -2.42 20.97
N ALA A 169 -6.99 -3.48 20.25
CA ALA A 169 -7.93 -4.20 19.39
C ALA A 169 -9.09 -4.84 20.18
N THR A 170 -8.84 -5.26 21.42
CA THR A 170 -9.83 -5.96 22.25
C THR A 170 -10.27 -5.17 23.47
N ASP A 171 -9.42 -4.27 23.95
CA ASP A 171 -9.72 -3.39 25.09
C ASP A 171 -9.24 -1.96 24.80
N PRO A 172 -10.02 -1.18 24.04
CA PRO A 172 -9.67 0.22 23.73
C PRO A 172 -9.61 1.13 24.97
N GLY A 173 -10.27 0.76 26.07
CA GLY A 173 -10.35 1.59 27.27
C GLY A 173 -9.13 1.42 28.18
N ALA A 174 -8.75 0.17 28.48
CA ALA A 174 -7.71 -0.15 29.46
C ALA A 174 -6.54 -0.97 28.90
N GLY A 175 -6.63 -1.45 27.65
CA GLY A 175 -5.57 -2.25 27.03
C GLY A 175 -4.24 -1.51 26.96
N ALA A 176 -3.12 -2.19 27.24
CA ALA A 176 -1.81 -1.57 27.24
C ALA A 176 -1.38 -1.13 25.82
N VAL A 177 -0.78 0.06 25.71
CA VAL A 177 -0.28 0.60 24.43
C VAL A 177 0.98 -0.16 23.98
N GLY A 178 1.85 -0.54 24.91
CA GLY A 178 3.12 -1.20 24.60
C GLY A 178 3.98 -0.35 23.67
N ASP A 179 4.56 -0.98 22.65
CA ASP A 179 5.48 -0.36 21.70
C ASP A 179 4.79 0.25 20.46
N LEU A 180 3.48 0.48 20.52
CA LEU A 180 2.76 1.11 19.41
C LEU A 180 3.25 2.56 19.22
N PRO A 181 3.76 2.93 18.02
CA PRO A 181 4.42 4.22 17.81
C PRO A 181 3.45 5.35 17.48
N TYR A 182 2.16 5.21 17.77
CA TYR A 182 1.15 6.22 17.47
C TYR A 182 1.33 7.44 18.39
N SER A 183 1.54 8.63 17.84
CA SER A 183 1.58 9.87 18.63
C SER A 183 0.21 10.34 19.11
N PHE A 184 -0.87 9.74 18.60
CA PHE A 184 -2.27 10.13 18.80
C PHE A 184 -3.09 9.08 19.57
N VAL A 185 -2.47 8.35 20.51
CA VAL A 185 -3.11 7.23 21.23
C VAL A 185 -4.41 7.63 21.93
N HIS A 186 -4.49 8.81 22.54
CA HIS A 186 -5.72 9.27 23.21
C HIS A 186 -6.89 9.38 22.22
N HIS A 187 -6.69 10.07 21.10
CA HIS A 187 -7.68 10.18 20.03
C HIS A 187 -8.02 8.82 19.40
N LEU A 188 -7.02 7.95 19.26
CA LEU A 188 -7.22 6.59 18.76
C LEU A 188 -8.16 5.78 19.68
N ARG A 189 -8.00 5.87 21.01
CA ARG A 189 -8.89 5.20 21.96
C ARG A 189 -10.31 5.74 21.87
N GLU A 190 -10.48 7.05 21.83
CA GLU A 190 -11.80 7.68 21.68
C GLU A 190 -12.50 7.19 20.41
N ALA A 191 -11.77 7.16 19.29
CA ALA A 191 -12.31 6.67 18.02
C ALA A 191 -12.67 5.17 18.07
N LEU A 192 -11.85 4.33 18.70
CA LEU A 192 -12.13 2.90 18.87
C LEU A 192 -13.35 2.65 19.76
N LEU A 193 -13.53 3.44 20.83
CA LEU A 193 -14.68 3.35 21.74
C LEU A 193 -16.01 3.77 21.08
N GLU A 194 -15.96 4.59 20.02
CA GLU A 194 -17.14 4.93 19.21
C GLU A 194 -17.59 3.80 18.27
N VAL A 195 -16.74 2.79 18.03
CA VAL A 195 -17.03 1.71 17.08
C VAL A 195 -17.75 0.56 17.77
N ASP A 196 -18.90 0.18 17.20
CA ASP A 196 -19.74 -0.92 17.67
C ASP A 196 -20.13 -1.81 16.48
N PRO A 197 -19.87 -3.14 16.54
CA PRO A 197 -20.32 -4.09 15.52
C PRO A 197 -21.82 -4.01 15.20
N SER A 198 -22.66 -3.64 16.17
CA SER A 198 -24.12 -3.58 16.02
C SER A 198 -24.67 -2.25 15.49
N GLY A 199 -23.84 -1.20 15.50
CA GLY A 199 -24.24 0.15 15.14
C GLY A 199 -23.21 0.80 14.22
N LYS A 200 -22.39 1.68 14.80
CA LYS A 200 -21.37 2.40 14.05
C LYS A 200 -20.15 1.51 13.79
N GLN A 201 -20.18 0.79 12.68
CA GLN A 201 -19.16 -0.21 12.38
C GLN A 201 -17.78 0.36 12.01
N SER A 202 -17.69 1.64 11.63
CA SER A 202 -16.44 2.30 11.26
C SER A 202 -16.43 3.78 11.64
N LYS A 203 -15.25 4.30 11.99
CA LYS A 203 -15.02 5.71 12.36
C LYS A 203 -13.73 6.20 11.73
N LEU A 204 -13.83 7.33 11.02
CA LEU A 204 -12.68 8.05 10.50
C LEU A 204 -11.91 8.69 11.66
N VAL A 205 -10.66 8.29 11.84
CA VAL A 205 -9.71 8.86 12.83
C VAL A 205 -9.08 10.12 12.24
N HIS A 206 -8.50 9.99 11.05
CA HIS A 206 -7.88 11.10 10.30
C HIS A 206 -8.40 11.13 8.87
N ARG A 207 -8.83 12.32 8.42
CA ARG A 207 -9.25 12.55 7.03
C ARG A 207 -8.10 12.49 6.04
N VAL A 208 -6.93 12.96 6.49
CA VAL A 208 -5.67 12.98 5.74
C VAL A 208 -4.61 12.48 6.71
N HIS A 209 -3.93 11.40 6.36
CA HIS A 209 -2.90 10.76 7.14
C HIS A 209 -1.61 10.62 6.33
N SER A 210 -0.47 10.61 7.03
CA SER A 210 0.83 10.46 6.39
C SER A 210 0.90 9.11 5.68
N LEU A 211 1.31 9.09 4.41
CA LEU A 211 1.61 7.86 3.67
C LEU A 211 3.00 7.31 4.01
N GLU A 212 3.82 8.08 4.75
CA GLU A 212 5.04 7.58 5.36
C GLU A 212 4.75 7.09 6.78
N PHE A 213 4.99 5.80 7.01
CA PHE A 213 4.80 5.14 8.29
C PHE A 213 5.75 3.95 8.44
N PRO A 214 6.17 3.59 9.67
CA PRO A 214 6.99 2.41 9.90
C PRO A 214 6.32 1.14 9.34
N TYR A 215 6.91 0.47 8.35
CA TYR A 215 6.31 -0.72 7.74
C TYR A 215 6.16 -1.88 8.73
N ARG A 216 6.95 -1.92 9.82
CA ARG A 216 6.77 -2.86 10.93
C ARG A 216 5.39 -2.79 11.61
N MET A 217 4.61 -1.74 11.35
CA MET A 217 3.26 -1.57 11.90
C MET A 217 2.21 -2.33 11.11
N ILE A 218 2.51 -2.70 9.85
CA ILE A 218 1.63 -3.53 9.03
C ILE A 218 1.40 -4.84 9.77
N LYS A 219 0.14 -5.12 10.07
CA LYS A 219 -0.25 -6.26 10.91
C LYS A 219 -0.07 -7.59 10.16
N ASN A 220 -0.59 -7.65 8.93
CA ASN A 220 -0.64 -8.90 8.14
C ASN A 220 -0.15 -8.70 6.69
N GLY A 221 -0.40 -7.55 6.08
CA GLY A 221 -0.05 -7.30 4.69
C GLY A 221 -0.83 -6.15 4.08
N ILE A 222 -0.80 -6.07 2.75
CA ILE A 222 -1.41 -5.01 1.95
C ILE A 222 -2.55 -5.59 1.14
N TYR A 223 -3.66 -4.87 1.08
CA TYR A 223 -4.84 -5.21 0.30
C TYR A 223 -4.96 -4.23 -0.87
N MET A 224 -5.25 -4.77 -2.04
CA MET A 224 -5.55 -3.97 -3.23
C MET A 224 -6.78 -4.53 -3.91
N GLY A 225 -7.78 -3.68 -4.12
CA GLY A 225 -9.00 -4.06 -4.82
C GLY A 225 -9.43 -3.02 -5.83
N ASN A 226 -10.10 -3.50 -6.89
CA ASN A 226 -10.77 -2.68 -7.89
C ASN A 226 -12.07 -3.39 -8.31
N GLY A 227 -13.19 -2.70 -8.16
CA GLY A 227 -14.51 -3.31 -8.34
C GLY A 227 -14.76 -4.46 -7.35
N ALA A 228 -15.17 -5.61 -7.87
CA ALA A 228 -15.46 -6.81 -7.06
C ALA A 228 -14.19 -7.60 -6.67
N ASP A 229 -13.06 -7.32 -7.31
CA ASP A 229 -11.82 -8.05 -7.07
C ASP A 229 -11.06 -7.48 -5.88
N LEU A 230 -10.51 -8.36 -5.05
CA LEU A 230 -9.66 -8.03 -3.93
C LEU A 230 -8.50 -9.03 -3.86
N VAL A 231 -7.28 -8.51 -3.81
CA VAL A 231 -6.05 -9.28 -3.65
C VAL A 231 -5.31 -8.87 -2.37
N PHE A 232 -4.55 -9.81 -1.82
CA PHE A 232 -3.76 -9.63 -0.60
C PHE A 232 -2.29 -9.99 -0.84
N TYR A 233 -1.40 -9.16 -0.32
CA TYR A 233 0.05 -9.32 -0.35
C TYR A 233 0.53 -9.47 1.10
N GLU A 234 0.77 -10.71 1.50
CA GLU A 234 1.18 -11.05 2.86
C GLU A 234 2.58 -10.51 3.15
N ILE A 235 2.74 -9.87 4.31
CA ILE A 235 4.07 -9.50 4.81
C ILE A 235 4.66 -10.70 5.58
N PRO A 236 5.92 -11.09 5.34
CA PRO A 236 6.55 -12.16 6.10
C PRO A 236 6.60 -11.83 7.60
N SER A 237 6.68 -12.88 8.43
CA SER A 237 6.78 -12.71 9.88
C SER A 237 7.98 -11.84 10.27
N HIS A 238 7.91 -11.18 11.42
CA HIS A 238 9.05 -10.41 11.94
C HIS A 238 10.32 -11.26 12.11
N GLU A 239 10.20 -12.56 12.38
CA GLU A 239 11.34 -13.47 12.46
C GLU A 239 11.97 -13.66 11.08
N THR A 240 11.16 -14.00 10.07
CA THR A 240 11.58 -14.14 8.67
C THR A 240 12.21 -12.84 8.14
N LEU A 241 11.58 -11.69 8.39
CA LEU A 241 12.12 -10.39 7.98
C LEU A 241 13.49 -10.09 8.63
N ARG A 242 13.70 -10.48 9.89
CA ARG A 242 14.99 -10.29 10.57
C ARG A 242 16.07 -11.22 10.03
N GLN A 243 15.72 -12.46 9.70
CA GLN A 243 16.65 -13.48 9.23
C GLN A 243 17.00 -13.28 7.75
N ASP A 244 15.99 -13.17 6.89
CA ASP A 244 16.14 -13.25 5.44
C ASP A 244 16.17 -11.87 4.76
N HIS A 245 15.62 -10.84 5.42
CA HIS A 245 15.52 -9.47 4.90
C HIS A 245 16.13 -8.44 5.87
N SER A 246 17.21 -8.80 6.54
CA SER A 246 17.77 -8.05 7.68
C SER A 246 18.08 -6.57 7.41
N GLN A 247 18.58 -6.23 6.21
CA GLN A 247 18.88 -4.85 5.82
C GLN A 247 17.60 -4.02 5.72
N TRP A 248 16.60 -4.55 5.01
CA TRP A 248 15.28 -3.93 4.90
C TRP A 248 14.60 -3.79 6.26
N TRP A 249 14.63 -4.84 7.11
CA TRP A 249 14.02 -4.81 8.43
C TRP A 249 14.59 -3.70 9.32
N ARG A 250 15.90 -3.44 9.24
CA ARG A 250 16.55 -2.36 9.99
C ARG A 250 16.16 -0.97 9.50
N SER A 251 15.84 -0.82 8.20
CA SER A 251 15.51 0.48 7.59
C SER A 251 14.01 0.76 7.47
N CYS A 252 13.14 -0.18 7.86
CA CYS A 252 11.69 -0.06 7.67
C CYS A 252 10.96 0.81 8.73
N ASN A 253 11.69 1.43 9.67
CA ASN A 253 11.13 2.11 10.85
C ASN A 253 11.00 3.64 10.75
N LEU A 254 11.35 4.22 9.59
CA LEU A 254 11.64 5.65 9.36
C LEU A 254 12.91 6.15 10.06
#